data_AF-A0A0C2D445-F1
#
_entry.id   AF-A0A0C2D445-F1
#
_cell.length_a   1.000
_cell.length_b   1.000
_cell.length_c   1.000
_cell.angle_alpha   90.00
_cell.angle_beta   90.00
_cell.angle_gamma   90.00
#
_symmetry.space_group_name_H-M   'P 1'
#
loop_
_entity.id
_entity.type
_entity.pdbx_description
1 polymer ?
#
loop_
_entity_poly.entity_id
_entity_poly.type
_entity_poly.pdbx_seq_one_letter_code
_entity_poly.pdbx_strand_id
1 'polypeptide(L)'
;MSRFPNARKLASYAGLVPTVSQSGGPAKLGHITKEGSSELRAVMIQVAHIASQPRTKNADELRAYLERIRGSRGRRKIALTALARYMLSIAYHLWRDGTEYDPERMRCNTIN
;
A
#
# COMPACT_ATOMS: atom_id res chain seq x y z
N MET A 1 -20.80 10.10 3.08
CA MET A 1 -19.51 9.51 3.50
C MET A 1 -18.36 10.28 2.83
N SER A 2 -17.88 11.38 3.42
CA SER A 2 -16.98 12.35 2.76
C SER A 2 -15.66 12.62 3.49
N ARG A 3 -15.28 11.80 4.50
CA ARG A 3 -14.07 12.04 5.31
C ARG A 3 -12.79 12.11 4.47
N PHE A 4 -12.66 11.28 3.43
CA PHE A 4 -11.50 11.28 2.53
C PHE A 4 -11.94 11.35 1.06
N PRO A 5 -11.43 12.30 0.28
CA PRO A 5 -11.83 12.48 -1.13
C PRO A 5 -11.21 11.44 -2.08
N ASN A 6 -10.13 10.76 -1.67
CA ASN A 6 -9.53 9.66 -2.42
C ASN A 6 -8.64 8.76 -1.54
N ALA A 7 -8.29 7.58 -2.06
CA ALA A 7 -7.40 6.61 -1.41
C ALA A 7 -6.02 7.19 -1.05
N ARG A 8 -5.48 8.10 -1.88
CA ARG A 8 -4.18 8.74 -1.62
C ARG A 8 -4.21 9.61 -0.37
N LYS A 9 -5.32 10.32 -0.10
CA LYS A 9 -5.51 11.09 1.14
C LYS A 9 -5.64 10.17 2.36
N LEU A 10 -6.32 9.03 2.24
CA LEU A 10 -6.34 8.01 3.29
C LEU A 10 -4.94 7.45 3.57
N ALA A 11 -4.17 7.11 2.53
CA ALA A 11 -2.80 6.62 2.69
C ALA A 11 -1.86 7.66 3.32
N SER A 12 -2.06 8.94 2.99
CA SER A 12 -1.34 10.04 3.62
C SER A 12 -1.70 10.16 5.10
N TYR A 13 -2.99 10.03 5.44
CA TYR A 13 -3.46 10.02 6.83
C TYR A 13 -2.93 8.82 7.64
N ALA A 14 -2.71 7.67 6.99
CA ALA A 14 -2.04 6.52 7.59
C ALA A 14 -0.51 6.70 7.71
N GLY A 15 0.08 7.77 7.16
CA GLY A 15 1.53 7.96 7.14
C GLY A 15 2.30 6.87 6.37
N LEU A 16 1.65 6.21 5.41
CA LEU A 16 2.24 5.17 4.55
C LEU A 16 2.80 5.74 3.23
N VAL A 17 2.65 7.05 3.01
CA VAL A 17 3.13 7.74 1.81
C VAL A 17 4.58 8.20 2.03
N PRO A 18 5.50 7.93 1.07
CA PRO A 18 6.85 8.44 1.12
C PRO A 18 6.87 9.96 0.98
N THR A 19 7.79 10.61 1.68
CA THR A 19 8.11 12.02 1.49
C THR A 19 8.71 12.21 0.11
N VAL A 20 8.24 13.21 -0.63
CA VAL A 20 8.80 13.59 -1.94
C VAL A 20 9.61 14.86 -1.75
N SER A 21 10.89 14.82 -2.10
CA SER A 21 11.76 16.00 -2.12
C SER A 21 12.04 16.38 -3.57
N GLN A 22 11.69 17.62 -3.94
CA GLN A 22 11.90 18.18 -5.26
C GLN A 22 12.34 19.63 -5.11
N SER A 23 13.67 19.86 -5.07
CA SER A 23 14.27 21.19 -4.89
C SER A 23 14.94 21.74 -6.15
N GLY A 24 14.63 21.20 -7.33
CA GLY A 24 15.21 21.66 -8.62
C GLY A 24 15.65 20.56 -9.59
N GLY A 25 15.27 19.30 -9.37
CA GLY A 25 15.58 18.16 -10.25
C GLY A 25 14.51 17.07 -10.19
N PRO A 26 14.73 15.88 -10.74
CA PRO A 26 13.74 14.80 -10.73
C PRO A 26 13.36 14.42 -9.29
N ALA A 27 12.05 14.20 -9.07
CA ALA A 27 11.49 13.92 -7.76
C ALA A 27 12.14 12.68 -7.12
N LYS A 28 12.70 12.86 -5.91
CA LYS A 28 13.27 11.77 -5.13
C LYS A 28 12.29 11.33 -4.04
N LEU A 29 12.01 10.03 -4.00
CA LEU A 29 11.22 9.39 -2.95
C LEU A 29 12.12 9.12 -1.75
N GLY A 30 11.77 9.71 -0.61
CA GLY A 30 12.46 9.56 0.67
C GLY A 30 11.76 8.58 1.63
N HIS A 31 11.98 8.78 2.93
CA HIS A 31 11.35 7.98 3.97
C HIS A 31 9.84 8.21 4.03
N ILE A 32 9.10 7.28 4.64
CA ILE A 32 7.69 7.54 4.96
C ILE A 32 7.55 8.75 5.87
N THR A 33 6.52 9.56 5.63
CA THR A 33 6.25 10.80 6.37
C THR A 33 6.06 10.54 7.86
N LYS A 34 5.34 9.47 8.23
CA LYS A 34 4.90 9.16 9.62
C LYS A 34 3.97 10.22 10.27
N GLU A 35 3.65 11.29 9.56
CA GLU A 35 2.80 12.44 9.94
C GLU A 35 1.28 12.10 10.06
N GLY A 36 0.94 10.87 10.42
CA GLY A 36 -0.43 10.37 10.44
C GLY A 36 -0.62 9.28 11.50
N SER A 37 -1.83 8.73 11.62
CA SER A 37 -2.19 7.76 12.69
C SER A 37 -1.19 6.61 12.75
N SER A 38 -0.50 6.52 13.89
CA SER A 38 0.48 5.48 14.19
C SER A 38 -0.17 4.12 14.33
N GLU A 39 -1.38 4.07 14.88
CA GLU A 39 -2.18 2.86 15.05
C GLU A 39 -2.58 2.28 13.69
N LEU A 40 -3.16 3.11 12.82
CA LEU A 40 -3.55 2.69 11.47
C LEU A 40 -2.33 2.21 10.68
N ARG A 41 -1.21 2.93 10.80
CA ARG A 41 0.06 2.51 10.19
C ARG A 41 0.51 1.14 10.68
N ALA A 42 0.51 0.93 12.01
CA ALA A 42 0.95 -0.32 12.61
C ALA A 42 0.08 -1.50 12.15
N VAL A 43 -1.25 -1.35 12.20
CA VAL A 43 -2.20 -2.37 11.75
C VAL A 43 -2.00 -2.69 10.27
N MET A 44 -1.90 -1.68 9.40
CA MET A 44 -1.72 -1.93 7.97
C MET A 44 -0.39 -2.63 7.65
N ILE A 45 0.67 -2.35 8.40
CA ILE A 45 1.95 -3.06 8.27
C ILE A 45 1.83 -4.52 8.75
N GLN A 46 1.13 -4.78 9.86
CA GLN A 46 0.85 -6.14 10.32
C GLN A 46 0.03 -6.94 9.29
N VAL A 47 -0.99 -6.31 8.70
CA VAL A 47 -1.80 -6.89 7.63
C VAL A 47 -0.92 -7.22 6.42
N ALA A 48 -0.04 -6.32 6.01
CA ALA A 48 0.92 -6.60 4.93
C ALA A 48 1.89 -7.74 5.27
N HIS A 49 2.31 -7.86 6.53
CA HIS A 49 3.10 -8.99 7.01
C HIS A 49 2.35 -10.31 6.85
N ILE A 50 1.07 -10.37 7.26
CA ILE A 50 0.22 -11.56 7.12
C ILE A 50 0.00 -11.89 5.65
N ALA A 51 -0.32 -10.90 4.81
CA ALA A 51 -0.48 -11.08 3.37
C ALA A 51 0.80 -11.58 2.68
N SER A 52 1.98 -11.23 3.20
CA SER A 52 3.26 -11.73 2.69
C SER A 52 3.54 -13.21 3.03
N GLN A 53 2.77 -13.81 3.94
CA GLN A 53 2.99 -15.21 4.34
C GLN A 53 2.45 -16.17 3.26
N PRO A 54 3.17 -17.27 2.96
CA PRO A 54 2.72 -18.26 1.97
C PRO A 54 1.39 -18.94 2.33
N ARG A 55 1.08 -19.03 3.63
CA ARG A 55 -0.13 -19.71 4.14
C ARG A 55 -1.41 -18.88 3.96
N THR A 56 -1.29 -17.61 3.59
CA THR A 56 -2.45 -16.74 3.40
C THR A 56 -3.11 -17.06 2.05
N LYS A 57 -4.38 -17.50 2.11
CA LYS A 57 -5.21 -17.79 0.94
C LYS A 57 -5.52 -16.51 0.16
N ASN A 58 -5.67 -16.61 -1.16
CA ASN A 58 -6.04 -15.50 -2.06
C ASN A 58 -5.09 -14.28 -2.03
N ALA A 59 -3.84 -14.49 -1.60
CA ALA A 59 -2.83 -13.43 -1.48
C ALA A 59 -1.67 -13.59 -2.48
N ASP A 60 -1.80 -14.46 -3.49
CA ASP A 60 -0.77 -14.67 -4.52
C ASP A 60 -0.41 -13.37 -5.25
N GLU A 61 -1.40 -12.58 -5.64
CA GLU A 61 -1.20 -11.29 -6.31
C GLU A 61 -0.52 -10.27 -5.40
N LEU A 62 -0.88 -10.25 -4.12
CA LEU A 62 -0.27 -9.38 -3.12
C LEU A 62 1.20 -9.75 -2.88
N ARG A 63 1.51 -11.05 -2.87
CA ARG A 63 2.88 -11.56 -2.79
C ARG A 63 3.66 -11.22 -4.05
N ALA A 64 3.09 -11.42 -5.24
CA ALA A 64 3.72 -11.04 -6.50
C ALA A 64 4.04 -9.55 -6.56
N TYR A 65 3.10 -8.69 -6.13
CA TYR A 65 3.32 -7.25 -6.00
C TYR A 65 4.48 -6.94 -5.04
N LEU A 66 4.50 -7.57 -3.86
CA LEU A 66 5.57 -7.38 -2.88
C LEU A 66 6.92 -7.79 -3.44
N GLU A 67 7.01 -8.94 -4.09
CA GLU A 67 8.25 -9.44 -4.68
C GLU A 67 8.75 -8.54 -5.82
N ARG A 68 7.84 -8.01 -6.64
CA ARG A 68 8.15 -7.01 -7.67
C ARG A 68 8.78 -5.75 -7.07
N ILE A 69 8.26 -5.25 -5.96
CA ILE A 69 8.80 -4.06 -5.28
C ILE A 69 10.09 -4.38 -4.52
N ARG A 70 10.19 -5.58 -3.93
CA ARG A 70 11.37 -6.01 -3.16
C ARG A 70 12.62 -6.02 -4.05
N GLY A 71 12.47 -6.51 -5.28
CA GLY A 71 13.57 -6.69 -6.24
C GLY A 71 14.74 -7.50 -5.65
N SER A 72 15.89 -7.48 -6.33
CA SER A 72 17.09 -8.24 -5.91
C SER A 72 17.85 -7.64 -4.72
N ARG A 73 17.54 -6.40 -4.31
CA ARG A 73 18.32 -5.64 -3.30
C ARG A 73 17.83 -5.79 -1.86
N GLY A 74 16.96 -6.75 -1.56
CA GLY A 74 16.59 -7.10 -0.18
C GLY A 74 15.82 -6.01 0.59
N ARG A 75 15.07 -5.14 -0.09
CA ARG A 75 14.36 -4.00 0.54
C ARG A 75 13.02 -4.39 1.17
N ARG A 76 13.03 -5.42 2.01
CA ARG A 76 11.81 -6.02 2.60
C ARG A 76 10.92 -5.00 3.33
N LYS A 77 11.49 -4.10 4.13
CA LYS A 77 10.73 -3.08 4.87
C LYS A 77 10.01 -2.09 3.93
N ILE A 78 10.67 -1.69 2.85
CA ILE A 78 10.09 -0.79 1.84
C ILE A 78 8.99 -1.52 1.07
N ALA A 79 9.22 -2.77 0.69
CA ALA A 79 8.23 -3.59 0.00
C ALA A 79 6.96 -3.83 0.85
N LEU A 80 7.11 -4.11 2.14
CA LEU A 80 5.99 -4.24 3.07
C LEU A 80 5.20 -2.93 3.22
N THR A 81 5.90 -1.80 3.29
CA THR A 81 5.24 -0.49 3.38
C THR A 81 4.47 -0.18 2.09
N ALA A 82 5.05 -0.48 0.93
CA ALA A 82 4.39 -0.34 -0.37
C ALA A 82 3.17 -1.26 -0.49
N LEU A 83 3.27 -2.50 0.00
CA LEU A 83 2.16 -3.45 0.04
C LEU A 83 1.03 -2.94 0.96
N ALA A 84 1.37 -2.45 2.15
CA ALA A 84 0.39 -1.86 3.07
C ALA A 84 -0.37 -0.69 2.43
N ARG A 85 0.33 0.20 1.71
CA ARG A 85 -0.28 1.30 0.96
C ARG A 85 -1.21 0.80 -0.15
N TYR A 86 -0.80 -0.24 -0.87
CA TYR A 86 -1.61 -0.85 -1.92
C TYR A 86 -2.89 -1.47 -1.35
N MET A 87 -2.78 -2.27 -0.29
CA MET A 87 -3.92 -2.87 0.41
C MET A 87 -4.88 -1.81 1.00
N LEU A 88 -4.35 -0.71 1.53
CA LEU A 88 -5.18 0.39 2.02
C LEU A 88 -5.98 1.06 0.89
N SER A 89 -5.39 1.13 -0.30
CA SER A 89 -6.07 1.69 -1.47
C SER A 89 -7.19 0.77 -1.94
N ILE A 90 -6.95 -0.53 -1.98
CA ILE A 90 -7.98 -1.55 -2.23
C ILE A 90 -9.11 -1.41 -1.21
N ALA A 91 -8.80 -1.40 0.09
CA ALA A 91 -9.79 -1.31 1.15
C ALA A 91 -10.66 -0.05 1.02
N TYR A 92 -10.08 1.08 0.62
CA TYR A 92 -10.83 2.30 0.33
C TYR A 92 -11.80 2.14 -0.83
N HIS A 93 -11.38 1.50 -1.93
CA HIS A 93 -12.25 1.28 -3.10
C HIS A 93 -13.39 0.31 -2.77
N LEU A 94 -13.09 -0.81 -2.09
CA LEU A 94 -14.13 -1.76 -1.66
C LEU A 94 -15.15 -1.08 -0.73
N TRP A 95 -14.67 -0.27 0.22
CA TRP A 95 -15.54 0.45 1.15
C TRP A 95 -16.36 1.56 0.47
N ARG A 96 -15.78 2.26 -0.51
CA ARG A 96 -16.47 3.33 -1.26
C ARG A 96 -17.53 2.78 -2.20
N ASP A 97 -17.18 1.73 -2.94
CA ASP A 97 -17.99 1.19 -4.03
C ASP A 97 -18.95 0.07 -3.53
N GLY A 98 -18.81 -0.36 -2.27
CA GLY A 98 -19.61 -1.42 -1.68
C GLY A 98 -19.38 -2.80 -2.30
N THR A 99 -18.25 -2.98 -3.00
CA THR A 99 -17.92 -4.19 -3.75
C THR A 99 -17.10 -5.15 -2.89
N GLU A 100 -17.17 -6.44 -3.22
CA GLU A 100 -16.34 -7.47 -2.60
C GLU A 100 -14.93 -7.50 -3.19
N TYR A 101 -13.97 -8.01 -2.41
CA TYR A 101 -12.61 -8.23 -2.88
C TYR A 101 -12.58 -9.33 -3.93
N ASP A 102 -12.20 -8.98 -5.16
CA ASP A 102 -11.97 -9.91 -6.25
C ASP A 102 -10.48 -9.90 -6.65
N PRO A 103 -9.73 -11.00 -6.41
CA PRO A 103 -8.32 -11.09 -6.78
C PRO A 103 -8.08 -11.10 -8.30
N GLU A 104 -9.02 -11.59 -9.12
CA GLU A 104 -8.87 -11.61 -10.59
C GLU A 104 -8.93 -10.20 -11.17
N ARG A 105 -9.75 -9.33 -10.58
CA ARG A 105 -9.85 -7.91 -10.96
C ARG A 105 -8.54 -7.15 -10.71
N MET A 106 -7.70 -7.63 -9.80
CA MET A 106 -6.40 -7.03 -9.49
C MET A 106 -5.30 -7.41 -10.48
N ARG A 107 -5.39 -8.60 -11.10
CA ARG A 107 -4.45 -9.05 -12.13
C ARG A 107 -4.43 -8.12 -13.35
N CYS A 108 -5.60 -7.59 -13.71
CA CYS A 108 -5.75 -6.71 -14.87
C CYS A 108 -5.37 -5.25 -14.59
N ASN A 109 -5.25 -4.84 -13.32
CA ASN A 109 -5.11 -3.44 -12.95
C ASN A 109 -3.70 -3.10 -12.47
N THR A 110 -2.70 -3.32 -13.32
CA THR A 110 -1.41 -2.63 -13.19
C THR A 110 -1.60 -1.19 -13.69
N ILE A 111 -2.31 -0.37 -12.92
CA ILE A 111 -2.51 1.05 -13.24
C ILE A 111 -1.47 1.88 -12.49
N ASN A 112 -0.75 2.66 -13.32
CA ASN A 112 0.01 3.89 -13.10
C ASN A 112 -0.06 4.57 -11.72
#